data_AF-A0A6I6JRF8-F1
#
_entry.id   AF-A0A6I6JRF8-F1
#
_cell.length_a   1.000
_cell.length_b   1.000
_cell.length_c   1.000
_cell.angle_alpha   90.00
_cell.angle_beta   90.00
_cell.angle_gamma   90.00
#
_symmetry.space_group_name_H-M   'P 1'
#
loop_
_entity.id
_entity.type
_entity.pdbx_description
1 polymer ?
#
loop_
_entity_poly.entity_id
_entity_poly.type
_entity_poly.pdbx_seq_one_letter_code
_entity_poly.pdbx_strand_id
1 'polypeptide(L)'
;MSGMHQRAEVDLAKTYATTDPILHAIDFEDVALTPVGARMVHLGAQAVLRQYIPAVELAKLTPSQAVAMFVDQVYWEENTGGLIMCAEMAHANLCLPIPSTHWAVRPTSGYSH
;
A
#
# COMPACT_ATOMS: atom_id res chain seq x y z
N MET A 1 30.55 25.16 -15.11
CA MET A 1 29.32 25.18 -14.30
C MET A 1 28.16 24.73 -15.18
N SER A 2 27.63 23.53 -14.96
CA SER A 2 26.19 23.23 -14.89
C SER A 2 26.02 21.71 -14.90
N GLY A 3 25.74 21.17 -13.71
CA GLY A 3 25.41 19.77 -13.52
C GLY A 3 24.03 19.45 -14.08
N MET A 4 23.97 18.46 -14.96
CA MET A 4 22.72 17.82 -15.34
C MET A 4 22.32 16.86 -14.21
N HIS A 5 21.45 17.32 -13.31
CA HIS A 5 20.70 16.41 -12.44
C HIS A 5 19.65 15.69 -13.29
N GLN A 6 20.03 14.56 -13.87
CA GLN A 6 19.09 13.59 -14.42
C GLN A 6 18.27 13.04 -13.24
N ARG A 7 17.02 13.51 -13.13
CA ARG A 7 16.02 12.82 -12.32
C ARG A 7 15.80 11.47 -12.96
N ALA A 8 16.32 10.42 -12.33
CA ALA A 8 15.89 9.07 -12.61
C ALA A 8 14.42 8.98 -12.19
N GLU A 9 13.50 9.15 -13.14
CA GLU A 9 12.15 8.63 -13.00
C GLU A 9 12.28 7.12 -12.88
N VAL A 10 12.19 6.64 -11.64
CA VAL A 10 12.04 5.22 -11.37
C VAL A 10 10.67 4.84 -11.93
N ASP A 11 10.68 4.31 -13.14
CA ASP A 11 9.52 3.74 -13.82
C ASP A 11 9.14 2.45 -13.09
N LEU A 12 8.48 2.60 -11.93
CA LEU A 12 8.00 1.51 -11.07
C LEU A 12 7.08 0.54 -11.83
N ALA A 13 6.52 0.97 -12.97
CA ALA A 13 5.70 0.13 -13.84
C ALA A 13 6.54 -0.89 -14.63
N LYS A 14 7.82 -0.60 -14.94
CA LYS A 14 8.66 -1.48 -15.76
C LYS A 14 9.22 -2.70 -15.04
N THR A 15 9.13 -2.77 -13.71
CA THR A 15 9.59 -3.95 -12.96
C THR A 15 8.55 -5.09 -12.97
N TYR A 16 7.31 -4.82 -13.39
CA TYR A 16 6.27 -5.85 -13.53
C TYR A 16 6.27 -6.45 -14.93
N ALA A 17 7.24 -7.32 -15.20
CA ALA A 17 7.34 -8.03 -16.47
C ALA A 17 6.24 -9.11 -16.64
N THR A 18 5.39 -8.92 -17.65
CA THR A 18 4.90 -9.93 -18.61
C THR A 18 3.92 -11.04 -18.22
N THR A 19 3.33 -11.03 -17.02
CA THR A 19 2.19 -11.91 -16.69
C THR A 19 1.13 -11.09 -15.97
N ASP A 20 -0.14 -11.25 -16.35
CA ASP A 20 -1.24 -10.59 -15.63
C ASP A 20 -1.16 -11.00 -14.15
N PRO A 21 -1.13 -10.05 -13.21
CA PRO A 21 -0.98 -10.37 -11.79
C PRO A 21 -2.20 -11.16 -11.31
N ILE A 22 -1.96 -12.27 -10.61
CA ILE A 22 -3.01 -13.07 -9.97
C ILE A 22 -3.23 -12.49 -8.57
N LEU A 23 -4.42 -11.93 -8.36
CA LEU A 23 -4.80 -11.25 -7.13
C LEU A 23 -5.82 -12.07 -6.33
N HIS A 24 -5.51 -12.29 -5.07
CA HIS A 24 -6.38 -12.98 -4.11
C HIS A 24 -6.87 -11.97 -3.09
N ALA A 25 -8.19 -11.78 -2.99
CA ALA A 25 -8.76 -10.92 -1.95
C ALA A 25 -8.48 -11.52 -0.57
N ILE A 26 -8.10 -10.68 0.39
CA ILE A 26 -7.85 -11.07 1.78
C ILE A 26 -8.45 -10.03 2.72
N ASP A 27 -8.98 -10.48 3.86
CA ASP A 27 -9.50 -9.58 4.89
C ASP A 27 -8.34 -8.87 5.60
N PHE A 28 -8.44 -7.55 5.76
CA PHE A 28 -7.40 -6.79 6.46
C PHE A 28 -7.22 -7.23 7.92
N GLU A 29 -8.25 -7.82 8.54
CA GLU A 29 -8.19 -8.38 9.89
C GLU A 29 -7.15 -9.51 10.01
N ASP A 30 -6.94 -10.25 8.92
CA ASP A 30 -5.94 -11.32 8.82
C ASP A 30 -4.55 -10.78 8.47
N VAL A 31 -4.38 -9.47 8.26
CA VAL A 31 -3.10 -8.87 7.89
C VAL A 31 -2.40 -8.26 9.11
N ALA A 32 -1.13 -8.60 9.28
CA ALA A 32 -0.20 -7.92 10.16
C ALA A 32 0.81 -7.13 9.33
N LEU A 33 0.86 -5.80 9.53
CA LEU A 33 1.89 -4.96 8.94
C LEU A 33 3.07 -4.81 9.90
N THR A 34 4.29 -4.86 9.37
CA THR A 34 5.47 -4.40 10.08
C THR A 34 5.40 -2.88 10.32
N PRO A 35 6.17 -2.30 11.25
CA PRO A 35 6.23 -0.85 11.40
C PRO A 35 6.62 -0.11 10.11
N VAL A 36 7.47 -0.71 9.27
CA VAL A 36 7.86 -0.17 7.97
C VAL A 36 6.67 -0.22 6.99
N GLY A 37 5.96 -1.34 6.92
CA GLY A 37 4.74 -1.49 6.11
C GLY A 37 3.65 -0.49 6.51
N ALA A 38 3.38 -0.35 7.80
CA ALA A 38 2.42 0.63 8.32
C ALA A 38 2.82 2.08 7.96
N ARG A 39 4.13 2.40 8.00
CA ARG A 39 4.64 3.71 7.57
C ARG A 39 4.45 3.93 6.06
N MET A 40 4.61 2.89 5.23
CA MET A 40 4.33 2.99 3.80
C MET A 40 2.87 3.32 3.53
N VAL A 41 1.93 2.64 4.21
CA VAL A 41 0.50 2.94 4.13
C VAL A 41 0.23 4.38 4.56
N HIS A 42 0.85 4.83 5.65
CA HIS A 42 0.71 6.21 6.13
C HIS A 42 1.17 7.25 5.11
N LEU A 43 2.33 7.05 4.49
CA LEU A 43 2.84 7.94 3.44
C LEU A 43 1.97 7.90 2.18
N GLY A 44 1.46 6.72 1.82
CA GLY A 44 0.52 6.57 0.72
C GLY A 44 -0.77 7.36 0.96
N ALA A 45 -1.38 7.23 2.14
CA ALA A 45 -2.54 8.02 2.54
C ALA A 45 -2.27 9.53 2.45
N GLN A 46 -1.12 10.00 2.93
CA GLN A 46 -0.74 11.41 2.81
C GLN A 46 -0.62 11.86 1.35
N ALA A 47 -0.07 11.01 0.46
CA ALA A 47 0.03 11.30 -0.96
C ALA A 47 -1.35 11.39 -1.63
N VAL A 48 -2.25 10.45 -1.33
CA VAL A 48 -3.64 10.49 -1.80
C VAL A 48 -4.33 11.76 -1.33
N LEU A 49 -4.28 12.06 -0.04
CA LEU A 49 -4.94 13.24 0.53
C LEU A 49 -4.38 14.55 -0.04
N ARG A 50 -3.07 14.65 -0.29
CA ARG A 50 -2.48 15.81 -0.98
C ARG A 50 -3.05 16.03 -2.37
N GLN A 51 -3.29 14.95 -3.10
CA GLN A 51 -3.76 15.01 -4.48
C GLN A 51 -5.25 15.33 -4.57
N TYR A 52 -6.08 14.78 -3.69
CA TYR A 52 -7.54 14.86 -3.80
C TYR A 52 -8.19 15.86 -2.83
N ILE A 53 -7.51 16.23 -1.73
CA ILE A 53 -8.02 17.19 -0.72
C ILE A 53 -6.93 18.19 -0.36
N PRO A 54 -6.64 19.19 -1.22
CA PRO A 54 -5.48 20.09 -1.04
C PRO A 54 -5.51 20.92 0.24
N ALA A 55 -6.70 21.16 0.81
CA ALA A 55 -6.91 21.94 2.03
C ALA A 55 -6.79 21.10 3.31
N VAL A 56 -6.51 19.80 3.22
CA VAL A 56 -6.44 18.93 4.41
C VAL A 56 -5.16 19.16 5.19
N GLU A 57 -5.29 19.31 6.51
CA GLU A 57 -4.14 19.36 7.42
C GLU A 57 -3.58 17.95 7.64
N LEU A 58 -2.66 17.54 6.76
CA LEU A 58 -2.03 16.21 6.79
C LEU A 58 -1.30 15.91 8.11
N ALA A 59 -0.86 16.95 8.82
CA ALA A 59 -0.21 16.82 10.12
C ALA A 59 -1.12 16.18 11.20
N LYS A 60 -2.45 16.18 10.97
CA LYS A 60 -3.43 15.57 11.87
C LYS A 60 -3.82 14.15 11.47
N LEU A 61 -3.37 13.65 10.32
CA LEU A 61 -3.67 12.28 9.91
C LEU A 61 -2.98 11.30 10.86
N THR A 62 -3.76 10.48 11.56
CA THR A 62 -3.18 9.44 12.40
C THR A 62 -2.81 8.20 11.57
N PRO A 63 -1.92 7.33 12.07
CA PRO A 63 -1.66 6.04 11.42
C PRO A 63 -2.91 5.18 11.23
N SER A 64 -3.82 5.16 12.22
CA SER A 64 -5.07 4.40 12.14
C SER A 64 -6.01 4.92 11.05
N GLN A 65 -6.15 6.24 10.93
CA GLN A 65 -6.93 6.86 9.86
C GLN A 65 -6.33 6.58 8.50
N ALA A 66 -5.01 6.66 8.38
CA ALA A 66 -4.33 6.35 7.13
C ALA A 66 -4.56 4.90 6.70
N VAL A 67 -4.47 3.95 7.63
CA VAL A 67 -4.77 2.53 7.34
C VAL A 67 -6.23 2.35 6.93
N ALA A 68 -7.17 2.97 7.66
CA ALA A 68 -8.61 2.86 7.39
C ALA A 68 -9.02 3.27 5.97
N MET A 69 -8.22 4.10 5.27
CA MET A 69 -8.47 4.44 3.87
C MET A 69 -8.29 3.26 2.90
N PHE A 70 -7.58 2.21 3.29
CA PHE A 70 -7.16 1.12 2.41
C PHE A 70 -7.62 -0.27 2.86
N VAL A 71 -8.37 -0.38 3.97
CA VAL A 71 -8.74 -1.70 4.55
C VAL A 71 -9.82 -2.44 3.77
N ASP A 72 -10.63 -1.73 2.97
CA ASP A 72 -11.77 -2.31 2.26
C ASP A 72 -11.37 -3.12 1.02
N GLN A 73 -10.20 -2.82 0.45
CA GLN A 73 -9.71 -3.47 -0.76
C GLN A 73 -8.26 -3.91 -0.57
N VAL A 74 -8.09 -5.14 -0.07
CA VAL A 74 -6.77 -5.72 0.21
C VAL A 74 -6.62 -7.03 -0.58
N TYR A 75 -5.51 -7.12 -1.30
CA TYR A 75 -5.21 -8.25 -2.18
C TYR A 75 -3.80 -8.77 -1.92
N TRP A 76 -3.65 -10.08 -1.83
CA TRP A 76 -2.35 -10.74 -1.96
C TRP A 76 -2.07 -11.04 -3.44
N GLU A 77 -0.89 -10.66 -3.92
CA GLU A 77 -0.44 -10.95 -5.28
C GLU A 77 0.46 -12.18 -5.29
N GLU A 78 0.07 -13.18 -6.09
CA GLU A 78 0.64 -14.54 -6.03
C GLU A 78 2.11 -14.59 -6.46
N ASN A 79 2.50 -13.84 -7.50
CA ASN A 79 3.82 -13.99 -8.10
C ASN A 79 4.93 -13.35 -7.24
N THR A 80 4.63 -12.24 -6.58
CA THR A 80 5.58 -11.47 -5.76
C THR A 80 5.47 -11.77 -4.27
N GLY A 81 4.35 -12.36 -3.84
CA GLY A 81 4.03 -12.47 -2.42
C GLY A 81 3.66 -11.12 -1.78
N GLY A 82 3.51 -10.06 -2.59
CA GLY A 82 3.22 -8.72 -2.12
C GLY A 82 1.76 -8.57 -1.70
N LEU A 83 1.51 -7.56 -0.86
CA LEU A 83 0.17 -7.11 -0.54
C LEU A 83 -0.11 -5.85 -1.35
N ILE A 84 -1.31 -5.75 -1.92
CA ILE A 84 -1.80 -4.56 -2.60
C ILE A 84 -2.99 -4.07 -1.79
N MET A 85 -2.88 -2.85 -1.25
CA MET A 85 -3.97 -2.21 -0.52
C MET A 85 -4.48 -1.03 -1.33
N CYS A 86 -5.77 -0.99 -1.66
CA CYS A 86 -6.36 0.03 -2.52
C CYS A 86 -7.33 0.93 -1.73
N ALA A 87 -7.27 2.22 -2.01
CA ALA A 87 -8.26 3.20 -1.58
C ALA A 87 -9.16 3.54 -2.76
N GLU A 88 -10.47 3.40 -2.56
CA GLU A 88 -11.47 3.87 -3.51
C GLU A 88 -11.68 5.38 -3.31
N MET A 89 -11.39 6.14 -4.36
CA MET A 89 -11.68 7.57 -4.44
C MET A 89 -12.79 7.78 -5.46
N ALA A 90 -13.50 8.91 -5.39
CA ALA A 90 -14.67 9.19 -6.24
C ALA A 90 -14.47 8.98 -7.75
N HIS A 91 -13.23 9.06 -8.25
CA HIS A 91 -12.91 8.91 -9.68
C HIS A 91 -11.71 8.00 -9.97
N ALA A 92 -11.12 7.34 -8.97
CA ALA A 92 -9.92 6.52 -9.14
C ALA A 92 -9.73 5.52 -8.00
N ASN A 93 -9.16 4.36 -8.32
CA ASN A 93 -8.61 3.45 -7.32
C ASN A 93 -7.11 3.68 -7.20
N LEU A 94 -6.64 3.91 -5.98
CA LEU A 94 -5.23 4.17 -5.71
C LEU A 94 -4.69 3.01 -4.88
N CYS A 95 -3.81 2.23 -5.48
CA CYS A 95 -3.28 1.03 -4.87
C CYS A 95 -1.83 1.22 -4.40
N LEU A 96 -1.57 0.77 -3.19
CA LEU A 96 -0.27 0.77 -2.53
C LEU A 96 0.30 -0.65 -2.53
N PRO A 97 1.40 -0.91 -3.24
CA PRO A 97 2.12 -2.17 -3.11
C PRO A 97 2.93 -2.15 -1.81
N ILE A 98 2.73 -3.16 -0.98
CA ILE A 98 3.49 -3.46 0.23
C ILE A 98 4.30 -4.73 -0.04
N PRO A 99 5.64 -4.65 -0.09
CA PRO A 99 6.50 -5.81 -0.32
C PRO A 99 6.26 -6.94 0.69
N SER A 100 6.46 -8.19 0.26
CA SER A 100 6.29 -9.40 1.07
C SER A 100 7.06 -9.40 2.40
N THR A 101 8.13 -8.62 2.50
CA THR A 101 8.93 -8.46 3.73
C THR A 101 8.31 -7.51 4.76
N HIS A 102 7.20 -6.85 4.43
CA HIS A 102 6.59 -5.81 5.27
C HIS A 102 5.18 -6.13 5.75
N TRP A 103 4.68 -7.34 5.46
CA TRP A 103 3.41 -7.84 5.94
C TRP A 103 3.46 -9.36 6.21
N ALA A 104 2.47 -9.88 6.92
CA ALA A 104 2.26 -11.31 7.10
C ALA A 104 0.78 -11.59 7.38
N VAL A 105 0.36 -12.84 7.21
CA VAL A 105 -0.94 -13.31 7.70
C VAL A 105 -0.85 -13.48 9.22
N ARG A 106 -1.80 -12.93 9.97
CA ARG A 106 -1.90 -13.12 11.41
C ARG A 106 -2.10 -14.61 11.69
N PRO A 107 -1.39 -15.18 12.66
CA PRO A 107 -1.69 -16.53 13.07
C PRO A 107 -3.13 -16.56 13.57
N THR A 108 -3.98 -17.36 12.92
CA THR A 108 -5.29 -17.69 13.44
C THR A 108 -5.06 -18.37 14.78
N SER A 109 -5.41 -17.71 15.88
CA SER A 109 -5.40 -18.33 17.20
C SER A 109 -6.49 -19.40 17.25
N GLY A 110 -6.18 -20.58 16.71
CA GLY A 110 -7.06 -21.74 16.64
C GLY A 110 -6.26 -23.00 16.97
N TYR A 111 -6.33 -23.40 18.25
CA TYR A 111 -5.93 -24.70 18.81
C TYR A 111 -4.47 -25.14 18.66
N SER A 112 -3.68 -24.92 19.72
CA SER A 112 -2.60 -25.85 20.07
C SER A 112 -3.19 -27.05 20.81
N HIS A 113 -3.00 -28.24 20.26
CA HIS A 113 -3.21 -29.52 20.95
C HIS A 113 -2.21 -29.70 22.10
#